data_AF-A0A8I0NX70-F1
#
_entry.id   AF-A0A8I0NX70-F1
#
_cell.length_a   1.000
_cell.length_b   1.000
_cell.length_c   1.000
_cell.angle_alpha   90.00
_cell.angle_beta   90.00
_cell.angle_gamma   90.00
#
_symmetry.space_group_name_H-M   'P 1'
#
loop_
_entity.id
_entity.type
_entity.pdbx_description
1 polymer ?
#
loop_
_entity_poly.entity_id
_entity_poly.type
_entity_poly.pdbx_seq_one_letter_code
_entity_poly.pdbx_strand_id
1 'polypeptide(L)'
;MNPTGVVEDAYGRRIAGSDHREARARSGHNPLLPLIDAGAAEVGILAVLAREQRLVVAADLLSFRHLAERSAAEEPDSAPFFAMLAEGEAVAAQALGVYAEACGVDADRSAAYEPLPGCRAHPSYVARLALDAAPVDVVLALSVNFASWGGYCATSHDVPAGAYRREGYGAWANRPLEGR
;
A
#
# COMPACT_ATOMS: atom_id res chain seq x y z
N MET A 1 23.37 9.57 -7.50
CA MET A 1 23.20 9.76 -6.04
C MET A 1 22.28 8.64 -5.57
N ASN A 2 22.74 7.81 -4.65
CA ASN A 2 22.02 6.60 -4.21
C ASN A 2 20.89 7.00 -3.24
N PRO A 3 19.61 6.74 -3.53
CA PRO A 3 18.46 7.20 -2.74
C PRO A 3 18.37 6.57 -1.34
N THR A 4 19.23 5.60 -1.01
CA THR A 4 19.34 5.05 0.35
C THR A 4 20.06 5.98 1.35
N GLY A 5 20.76 7.02 0.88
CA GLY A 5 21.59 7.87 1.73
C GLY A 5 20.84 8.93 2.55
N VAL A 6 19.60 9.28 2.21
CA VAL A 6 18.85 10.36 2.88
C VAL A 6 18.18 9.88 4.17
N VAL A 7 18.02 8.57 4.34
CA VAL A 7 17.40 7.95 5.54
C VAL A 7 18.43 7.71 6.67
N GLU A 8 19.73 7.88 6.39
CA GLU A 8 20.83 7.62 7.35
C GLU A 8 21.34 8.85 8.12
N ASP A 9 20.73 10.02 7.96
CA ASP A 9 21.10 11.17 8.80
C ASP A 9 20.54 11.05 10.22
N ALA A 10 21.12 11.79 11.16
CA ALA A 10 20.86 11.74 12.61
C ALA A 10 19.39 11.80 13.03
N TYR A 11 18.50 12.23 12.14
CA TYR A 11 17.05 12.22 12.29
C TYR A 11 16.43 10.81 12.16
N GLY A 12 16.81 10.03 11.14
CA GLY A 12 16.28 8.68 10.89
C GLY A 12 16.61 7.68 11.99
N ARG A 13 17.82 7.77 12.59
CA ARG A 13 18.22 6.91 13.72
C ARG A 13 17.43 7.15 15.01
N ARG A 14 16.86 8.35 15.21
CA ARG A 14 16.13 8.71 16.43
C ARG A 14 14.67 8.23 16.40
N ILE A 15 14.09 8.15 15.19
CA ILE A 15 12.72 7.70 14.94
C ILE A 15 12.67 6.16 14.80
N ALA A 16 13.71 5.55 14.21
CA ALA A 16 13.64 4.17 13.75
C ALA A 16 13.89 3.07 14.80
N GLY A 17 14.37 3.43 15.98
CA GLY A 17 14.98 2.47 16.92
C GLY A 17 13.99 1.56 17.63
N SER A 18 13.00 2.11 18.34
CA SER A 18 12.04 1.37 19.17
C SER A 18 10.71 1.14 18.46
N ASP A 19 10.23 2.17 17.77
CA ASP A 19 8.82 2.26 17.35
C ASP A 19 8.53 1.36 16.13
N HIS A 20 9.50 1.17 15.23
CA HIS A 20 9.32 0.31 14.06
C HIS A 20 9.27 -1.19 14.40
N ARG A 21 10.00 -1.65 15.42
CA ARG A 21 9.96 -3.07 15.84
C ARG A 21 8.65 -3.38 16.56
N GLU A 22 8.17 -2.47 17.39
CA GLU A 22 6.91 -2.63 18.11
C GLU A 22 5.69 -2.48 17.19
N ALA A 23 5.72 -1.56 16.23
CA ALA A 23 4.70 -1.45 15.18
C ALA A 23 4.61 -2.74 14.34
N ARG A 24 5.76 -3.28 13.87
CA ARG A 24 5.82 -4.58 13.19
C ARG A 24 5.26 -5.73 14.02
N ALA A 25 5.55 -5.75 15.32
CA ALA A 25 5.03 -6.78 16.23
C ALA A 25 3.51 -6.67 16.46
N ARG A 26 2.94 -5.45 16.45
CA ARG A 26 1.49 -5.20 16.62
C ARG A 26 0.69 -5.37 15.34
N SER A 27 1.31 -5.29 14.16
CA SER A 27 0.74 -5.59 12.84
C SER A 27 0.51 -7.09 12.59
N GLY A 28 0.12 -7.84 13.62
CA GLY A 28 0.04 -9.31 13.64
C GLY A 28 -0.55 -9.93 12.36
N HIS A 29 0.16 -10.95 11.86
CA HIS A 29 -0.20 -11.88 10.79
C HIS A 29 -1.39 -11.47 9.91
N ASN A 30 -1.12 -10.69 8.86
CA ASN A 30 -2.08 -10.52 7.78
C ASN A 30 -2.36 -11.90 7.13
N PRO A 31 -3.58 -12.46 7.26
CA PRO A 31 -3.88 -13.82 6.82
C PRO A 31 -3.84 -13.98 5.29
N LEU A 32 -3.85 -12.87 4.54
CA LEU A 32 -3.74 -12.89 3.10
C LEU A 32 -2.30 -13.18 2.64
N LEU A 33 -1.27 -12.78 3.40
CA LEU A 33 0.13 -12.93 2.97
C LEU A 33 0.52 -14.40 2.75
N PRO A 34 0.25 -15.35 3.68
CA PRO A 34 0.55 -16.76 3.42
C PRO A 34 -0.20 -17.34 2.20
N LEU A 35 -1.39 -16.83 1.88
CA LEU A 35 -2.16 -17.27 0.71
C LEU A 35 -1.58 -16.73 -0.59
N ILE A 36 -1.11 -15.48 -0.60
CA ILE A 36 -0.37 -14.89 -1.73
C ILE A 36 0.91 -15.68 -1.95
N ASP A 37 1.66 -15.94 -0.88
CA ASP A 37 2.95 -16.62 -0.95
C ASP A 37 2.82 -18.05 -1.46
N ALA A 38 1.73 -18.74 -1.10
CA ALA A 38 1.42 -20.08 -1.59
C ALA A 38 0.80 -20.09 -3.00
N GLY A 39 0.52 -18.93 -3.61
CA GLY A 39 -0.24 -18.83 -4.85
C GLY A 39 -1.69 -19.33 -4.73
N ALA A 40 -2.24 -19.35 -3.52
CA ALA A 40 -3.55 -19.90 -3.17
C ALA A 40 -4.61 -18.81 -2.92
N ALA A 41 -4.23 -17.52 -2.97
CA ALA A 41 -5.17 -16.41 -2.85
C ALA A 41 -6.18 -16.42 -4.01
N GLU A 42 -7.47 -16.33 -3.68
CA GLU A 42 -8.53 -16.28 -4.68
C GLU A 42 -8.44 -14.97 -5.48
N VAL A 43 -8.55 -15.04 -6.82
CA VAL A 43 -8.52 -13.86 -7.69
C VAL A 43 -9.59 -12.84 -7.31
N GLY A 44 -10.75 -13.27 -6.80
CA GLY A 44 -11.79 -12.37 -6.28
C GLY A 44 -11.31 -11.51 -5.10
N ILE A 45 -10.53 -12.09 -4.17
CA ILE A 45 -9.93 -11.37 -3.04
C ILE A 45 -8.86 -10.40 -3.54
N LEU A 46 -8.04 -10.83 -4.49
CA LEU A 46 -7.01 -9.99 -5.11
C LEU A 46 -7.62 -8.80 -5.87
N ALA A 47 -8.76 -9.01 -6.54
CA ALA A 47 -9.53 -7.96 -7.20
C ALA A 47 -10.13 -6.95 -6.21
N VAL A 48 -10.61 -7.40 -5.04
CA VAL A 48 -11.04 -6.52 -3.95
C VAL A 48 -9.87 -5.68 -3.45
N LEU A 49 -8.72 -6.32 -3.18
CA LEU A 49 -7.51 -5.60 -2.77
C LEU A 49 -7.11 -4.55 -3.82
N ALA A 50 -7.19 -4.87 -5.11
CA ALA A 50 -6.86 -3.93 -6.19
C ALA A 50 -7.74 -2.67 -6.14
N ARG A 51 -9.05 -2.84 -5.91
CA ARG A 51 -10.00 -1.72 -5.85
C ARG A 51 -9.79 -0.86 -4.62
N GLU A 52 -9.57 -1.48 -3.46
CA GLU A 52 -9.30 -0.75 -2.21
C GLU A 52 -8.01 0.05 -2.29
N GLN A 53 -6.93 -0.56 -2.80
CA GLN A 53 -5.65 0.13 -2.96
C GLN A 53 -5.74 1.28 -3.97
N ARG A 54 -6.63 1.20 -4.98
CA ARG A 54 -6.80 2.29 -5.95
C ARG A 54 -7.31 3.55 -5.29
N LEU A 55 -8.24 3.40 -4.34
CA LEU A 55 -8.73 4.53 -3.55
C LEU A 55 -7.61 5.11 -2.67
N VAL A 56 -6.91 4.24 -1.92
CA VAL A 56 -5.88 4.65 -0.98
C VAL A 56 -4.75 5.39 -1.68
N VAL A 57 -4.15 4.77 -2.71
CA VAL A 57 -3.04 5.35 -3.50
C VAL A 57 -3.42 6.69 -4.11
N ALA A 58 -4.64 6.81 -4.66
CA ALA A 58 -5.09 8.05 -5.27
C ALA A 58 -5.26 9.18 -4.23
N ALA A 59 -5.83 8.87 -3.06
CA ALA A 59 -6.04 9.84 -1.99
C ALA A 59 -4.71 10.26 -1.32
N ASP A 60 -3.81 9.30 -1.11
CA ASP A 60 -2.50 9.52 -0.50
C ASP A 60 -1.60 10.34 -1.43
N LEU A 61 -1.62 10.08 -2.74
CA LEU A 61 -0.92 10.91 -3.73
C LEU A 61 -1.31 12.39 -3.64
N LEU A 62 -2.61 12.68 -3.53
CA LEU A 62 -3.09 14.06 -3.39
C LEU A 62 -2.65 14.68 -2.07
N SER A 63 -2.75 13.92 -0.98
CA SER A 63 -2.38 14.37 0.36
C SER A 63 -0.87 14.67 0.45
N PHE A 64 -0.02 13.80 -0.11
CA PHE A 64 1.43 13.96 -0.09
C PHE A 64 1.91 15.10 -0.98
N ARG A 65 1.27 15.33 -2.14
CA ARG A 65 1.54 16.53 -2.95
C ARG A 65 1.22 17.81 -2.18
N HIS A 66 0.05 17.85 -1.55
CA HIS A 66 -0.35 19.00 -0.73
C HIS A 66 0.63 19.22 0.44
N LEU A 67 1.02 18.15 1.14
CA LEU A 67 1.99 18.21 2.22
C LEU A 67 3.36 18.70 1.75
N ALA A 68 3.83 18.26 0.59
CA ALA A 68 5.11 18.71 0.04
C ALA A 68 5.07 20.23 -0.25
N GLU A 69 3.99 20.71 -0.88
CA GLU A 69 3.80 22.13 -1.18
C GLU A 69 3.70 22.98 0.10
N ARG A 70 2.87 22.56 1.07
CA ARG A 70 2.71 23.27 2.34
C ARG A 70 4.00 23.29 3.16
N SER A 71 4.67 22.15 3.27
CA SER A 71 5.93 22.04 4.02
C SER A 71 7.04 22.86 3.39
N ALA A 72 7.07 23.04 2.07
CA ALA A 72 8.06 23.90 1.43
C ALA A 72 8.00 25.36 1.92
N ALA A 73 6.84 25.81 2.40
CA ALA A 73 6.65 27.15 2.97
C ALA A 73 6.81 27.18 4.50
N GLU A 74 6.30 26.16 5.21
CA GLU A 74 6.20 26.17 6.67
C GLU A 74 7.34 25.43 7.37
N GLU A 75 7.84 24.35 6.79
CA GLU A 75 8.86 23.48 7.37
C GLU A 75 9.70 22.78 6.27
N PRO A 76 10.63 23.51 5.61
CA PRO A 76 11.28 23.06 4.37
C PRO A 76 12.04 21.74 4.49
N ASP A 77 12.53 21.40 5.68
CA ASP A 77 13.26 20.14 5.94
C ASP A 77 12.36 18.90 5.79
N SER A 78 11.04 19.03 5.99
CA SER A 78 10.07 17.94 5.83
C SER A 78 9.56 17.80 4.39
N ALA A 79 9.67 18.84 3.54
CA ALA A 79 9.11 18.84 2.19
C ALA A 79 9.67 17.72 1.28
N PRO A 80 10.98 17.41 1.28
CA PRO A 80 11.53 16.32 0.46
C PRO A 80 10.96 14.94 0.82
N PHE A 81 10.62 14.71 2.09
CA PHE A 81 10.01 13.45 2.53
C PHE A 81 8.65 13.24 1.86
N PHE A 82 7.79 14.26 1.87
CA PHE A 82 6.47 14.15 1.24
C PHE A 82 6.54 14.12 -0.29
N ALA A 83 7.50 14.82 -0.90
CA ALA A 83 7.73 14.74 -2.35
C ALA A 83 8.11 13.31 -2.76
N MET A 84 9.03 12.68 -2.02
CA MET A 84 9.40 11.28 -2.22
C MET A 84 8.19 10.34 -2.07
N LEU A 85 7.33 10.55 -1.07
CA LEU A 85 6.11 9.74 -0.91
C LEU A 85 5.13 9.92 -2.07
N ALA A 86 4.91 11.15 -2.54
CA ALA A 86 4.06 11.43 -3.69
C ALA A 86 4.59 10.77 -4.98
N GLU A 87 5.91 10.75 -5.19
CA GLU A 87 6.53 10.01 -6.29
C GLU A 87 6.30 8.50 -6.14
N GLY A 88 6.43 7.97 -4.92
CA GLY A 88 6.13 6.57 -4.60
C GLY A 88 4.70 6.18 -4.95
N GLU A 89 3.71 7.00 -4.57
CA GLU A 89 2.31 6.76 -4.89
C GLU A 89 2.03 6.82 -6.40
N ALA A 90 2.73 7.70 -7.14
CA ALA A 90 2.61 7.75 -8.59
C ALA A 90 3.12 6.46 -9.26
N VAL A 91 4.22 5.88 -8.75
CA VAL A 91 4.73 4.58 -9.20
C VAL A 91 3.77 3.46 -8.81
N ALA A 92 3.26 3.48 -7.57
CA ALA A 92 2.30 2.50 -7.08
C ALA A 92 1.02 2.49 -7.93
N ALA A 93 0.52 3.66 -8.32
CA ALA A 93 -0.67 3.78 -9.18
C ALA A 93 -0.50 3.07 -10.54
N GLN A 94 0.70 3.13 -11.12
CA GLN A 94 1.00 2.44 -12.37
C GLN A 94 1.04 0.92 -12.18
N ALA A 95 1.78 0.45 -11.18
CA ALA A 95 1.85 -0.98 -10.85
C ALA A 95 0.46 -1.56 -10.51
N LEU A 96 -0.35 -0.77 -9.81
CA LEU A 96 -1.70 -1.13 -9.42
C LEU A 96 -2.65 -1.23 -10.62
N GLY A 97 -2.43 -0.43 -11.67
CA GLY A 97 -3.13 -0.57 -12.95
C GLY A 97 -2.93 -1.95 -13.55
N VAL A 98 -1.67 -2.37 -13.68
CA VAL A 98 -1.31 -3.70 -14.21
C VAL A 98 -1.87 -4.83 -13.33
N TYR A 99 -1.75 -4.68 -12.01
CA TYR A 99 -2.29 -5.66 -11.05
C TYR A 99 -3.82 -5.79 -11.15
N ALA A 100 -4.54 -4.66 -11.25
CA ALA A 100 -5.99 -4.65 -11.37
C ALA A 100 -6.46 -5.33 -12.68
N GLU A 101 -5.78 -5.07 -13.80
CA GLU A 101 -6.03 -5.73 -15.08
C GLU A 101 -5.82 -7.25 -14.98
N ALA A 102 -4.73 -7.69 -14.35
CA ALA A 102 -4.46 -9.12 -14.11
C ALA A 102 -5.54 -9.80 -13.24
N CYS A 103 -6.19 -9.04 -12.34
CA CYS A 103 -7.30 -9.51 -11.51
C CYS A 103 -8.67 -9.44 -12.22
N GLY A 104 -8.73 -9.00 -13.49
CA GLY A 104 -9.98 -8.84 -14.23
C GLY A 104 -10.86 -7.69 -13.73
N VAL A 105 -10.26 -6.66 -13.13
CA VAL A 105 -10.97 -5.46 -12.68
C VAL A 105 -11.10 -4.48 -13.84
N ASP A 106 -12.30 -4.38 -14.41
CA ASP A 106 -12.64 -3.38 -15.42
C ASP A 106 -13.03 -2.01 -14.81
N ALA A 107 -13.14 -0.99 -15.67
CA ALA A 107 -13.43 0.38 -15.27
C ALA A 107 -14.86 0.55 -14.70
N ASP A 108 -15.86 -0.11 -15.30
CA ASP A 108 -17.26 0.01 -14.91
C ASP A 108 -17.51 -0.61 -13.53
N ARG A 109 -16.93 -1.77 -13.25
CA ARG A 109 -16.97 -2.42 -11.93
C ARG A 109 -16.15 -1.68 -10.88
N SER A 110 -15.16 -0.90 -11.29
CA SER A 110 -14.41 -0.03 -10.37
C SER A 110 -15.24 1.19 -9.98
N ALA A 111 -15.98 1.78 -10.92
CA ALA A 111 -16.82 2.95 -10.67
C ALA A 111 -18.02 2.63 -9.76
N ALA A 112 -18.56 1.40 -9.84
CA ALA A 112 -19.65 0.95 -8.99
C ALA A 112 -19.20 0.37 -7.64
N TYR A 113 -17.89 0.28 -7.40
CA TYR A 113 -17.35 -0.31 -6.17
C TYR A 113 -17.48 0.65 -4.99
N GLU A 114 -17.98 0.15 -3.87
CA GLU A 114 -18.04 0.88 -2.61
C GLU A 114 -16.91 0.38 -1.69
N PRO A 115 -15.88 1.21 -1.42
CA PRO A 115 -14.77 0.86 -0.55
C PRO A 115 -15.20 0.52 0.88
N LEU A 116 -14.52 -0.46 1.47
CA LEU A 116 -14.72 -0.85 2.86
C LEU A 116 -14.43 0.33 3.81
N PRO A 117 -15.16 0.44 4.92
CA PRO A 117 -15.00 1.56 5.86
C PRO A 117 -13.56 1.76 6.34
N GLY A 118 -12.81 0.68 6.58
CA GLY A 118 -11.40 0.76 6.97
C GLY A 118 -10.51 1.36 5.88
N CYS A 119 -10.77 1.02 4.62
CA CYS A 119 -10.05 1.55 3.46
C CYS A 119 -10.42 3.01 3.14
N ARG A 120 -11.55 3.51 3.65
CA ARG A 120 -11.89 4.95 3.65
C ARG A 120 -11.30 5.69 4.86
N ALA A 121 -11.23 5.05 6.01
CA ALA A 121 -10.81 5.68 7.26
C ALA A 121 -9.36 6.15 7.21
N HIS A 122 -8.45 5.31 6.69
CA HIS A 122 -7.05 5.65 6.55
C HIS A 122 -6.80 6.89 5.66
N PRO A 123 -7.22 6.93 4.38
CA PRO A 123 -6.99 8.10 3.54
C PRO A 123 -7.72 9.35 4.06
N SER A 124 -8.87 9.19 4.73
CA SER A 124 -9.53 10.32 5.41
C SER A 124 -8.69 10.87 6.56
N TYR A 125 -8.03 10.00 7.32
CA TYR A 125 -7.11 10.40 8.40
C TYR A 125 -5.86 11.10 7.84
N VAL A 126 -5.25 10.57 6.78
CA VAL A 126 -4.09 11.17 6.10
C VAL A 126 -4.45 12.54 5.52
N ALA A 127 -5.59 12.67 4.85
CA ALA A 127 -6.07 13.96 4.35
C ALA A 127 -6.28 14.99 5.48
N ARG A 128 -6.84 14.57 6.63
CA ARG A 128 -6.98 15.46 7.79
C ARG A 128 -5.62 15.91 8.36
N LEU A 129 -4.64 15.00 8.42
CA LEU A 129 -3.28 15.36 8.81
C LEU A 129 -2.65 16.34 7.82
N ALA A 130 -2.85 16.10 6.52
CA ALA A 130 -2.32 16.94 5.45
C ALA A 130 -2.83 18.39 5.53
N LEU A 131 -4.07 18.59 5.99
CA LEU A 131 -4.67 19.92 6.11
C LEU A 131 -4.20 20.68 7.36
N ASP A 132 -4.12 20.02 8.51
CA ASP A 132 -4.09 20.73 9.80
C ASP A 132 -2.92 20.39 10.73
N ALA A 133 -2.22 19.27 10.52
CA ALA A 133 -1.15 18.85 11.44
C ALA A 133 0.19 19.51 11.11
N ALA A 134 1.08 19.66 12.10
CA ALA A 134 2.45 20.11 11.85
C ALA A 134 3.19 19.09 10.96
N PRO A 135 3.93 19.52 9.92
CA PRO A 135 4.59 18.61 8.98
C PRO A 135 5.44 17.52 9.66
N VAL A 136 6.23 17.88 10.67
CA VAL A 136 7.01 16.92 11.46
C VAL A 136 6.17 15.81 12.13
N ASP A 137 4.98 16.14 12.65
CA ASP A 137 4.09 15.16 13.26
C ASP A 137 3.53 14.20 12.21
N VAL A 138 3.33 14.69 10.98
CA VAL A 138 2.90 13.86 9.86
C VAL A 138 4.02 12.90 9.42
N VAL A 139 5.28 13.35 9.40
CA VAL A 139 6.44 12.47 9.14
C VAL A 139 6.47 11.30 10.13
N LEU A 140 6.27 11.58 11.41
CA LEU A 140 6.22 10.55 12.46
C LEU A 140 5.08 9.55 12.22
N ALA A 141 3.87 10.05 11.98
CA ALA A 141 2.68 9.22 11.76
C ALA A 141 2.83 8.30 10.53
N LEU A 142 3.34 8.83 9.42
CA LEU A 142 3.52 8.07 8.18
C LEU A 142 4.66 7.08 8.27
N SER A 143 5.75 7.40 8.98
CA SER A 143 6.88 6.49 9.13
C SER A 143 6.48 5.16 9.81
N VAL A 144 5.54 5.21 10.76
CA VAL A 144 4.98 4.00 11.39
C VAL A 144 4.12 3.21 10.40
N ASN A 145 3.27 3.89 9.62
CA ASN A 145 2.43 3.25 8.60
C ASN A 145 3.29 2.51 7.55
N PHE A 146 4.27 3.19 6.95
CA PHE A 146 5.12 2.62 5.91
C PHE A 146 6.01 1.48 6.43
N ALA A 147 6.43 1.51 7.70
CA ALA A 147 7.17 0.40 8.29
C ALA A 147 6.35 -0.90 8.38
N SER A 148 5.05 -0.79 8.66
CA SER A 148 4.12 -1.93 8.65
C SER A 148 3.81 -2.39 7.23
N TRP A 149 3.44 -1.47 6.32
CA TRP A 149 3.15 -1.80 4.92
C TRP A 149 4.36 -2.40 4.19
N GLY A 150 5.52 -1.77 4.29
CA GLY A 150 6.77 -2.27 3.71
C GLY A 150 7.20 -3.61 4.30
N GLY A 151 6.85 -3.87 5.57
CA GLY A 151 7.02 -5.20 6.17
C GLY A 151 6.22 -6.28 5.45
N TYR A 152 4.95 -6.02 5.12
CA TYR A 152 4.12 -6.94 4.35
C TYR A 152 4.65 -7.18 2.94
N CYS A 153 5.05 -6.12 2.23
CA CYS A 153 5.61 -6.24 0.88
C CYS A 153 6.91 -7.05 0.85
N ALA A 154 7.76 -6.90 1.86
CA ALA A 154 9.01 -7.66 1.95
C ALA A 154 8.76 -9.16 2.15
N THR A 155 7.75 -9.55 2.93
CA THR A 155 7.41 -10.97 3.15
C THR A 155 7.06 -11.69 1.85
N SER A 156 6.27 -11.06 0.97
CA SER A 156 5.84 -11.69 -0.28
C SER A 156 6.87 -11.62 -1.41
N HIS A 157 7.87 -10.73 -1.34
CA HIS A 157 8.93 -10.65 -2.34
C HIS A 157 9.92 -11.83 -2.26
N ASP A 158 10.05 -12.49 -1.11
CA ASP A 158 10.95 -13.63 -0.92
C ASP A 158 10.44 -14.95 -1.55
N VAL A 159 9.27 -14.94 -2.19
CA VAL A 159 8.70 -16.08 -2.91
C VAL A 159 9.27 -16.15 -4.34
N PRO A 160 10.00 -17.22 -4.73
CA PRO A 160 10.59 -17.31 -6.06
C PRO A 160 9.52 -17.27 -7.16
N ALA A 161 9.76 -16.51 -8.22
CA ALA A 161 8.84 -16.32 -9.36
C ALA A 161 8.36 -17.64 -10.04
N GLY A 162 9.02 -18.77 -9.79
CA GLY A 162 8.64 -20.10 -10.27
C GLY A 162 7.71 -20.91 -9.35
N ALA A 163 7.35 -20.41 -8.16
CA ALA A 163 6.48 -21.09 -7.20
C ALA A 163 4.98 -20.96 -7.53
N TYR A 164 4.60 -19.99 -8.38
CA TYR A 164 3.23 -19.85 -8.88
C TYR A 164 2.92 -20.99 -9.86
N ARG A 165 2.36 -22.07 -9.32
CA ARG A 165 1.98 -23.25 -10.12
C ARG A 165 0.88 -22.86 -11.11
N ARG A 166 1.19 -22.98 -12.41
CA ARG A 166 0.27 -22.72 -13.53
C ARG A 166 -0.82 -23.80 -13.73
N GLU A 167 -0.98 -24.72 -12.78
CA GLU A 167 -1.94 -25.83 -12.86
C GLU A 167 -3.18 -25.50 -12.02
N GLY A 168 -4.28 -25.12 -12.67
CA GLY A 168 -5.58 -25.06 -11.96
C GLY A 168 -6.70 -24.25 -12.60
N TYR A 169 -6.41 -23.28 -13.48
CA TYR A 169 -7.46 -22.39 -14.02
C TYR A 169 -8.44 -23.06 -15.01
N GLY A 170 -8.26 -24.35 -15.35
CA GLY A 170 -9.13 -25.08 -16.30
C GLY A 170 -10.02 -26.18 -15.72
N ALA A 171 -9.86 -26.57 -14.45
CA ALA A 171 -10.48 -27.80 -13.93
C ALA A 171 -11.88 -27.61 -13.32
N TRP A 172 -12.27 -26.37 -12.97
CA TRP A 172 -13.60 -26.07 -12.44
C TRP A 172 -14.60 -25.62 -13.51
N ALA A 173 -14.11 -25.15 -14.68
CA ALA A 173 -14.94 -24.58 -15.74
C ALA A 173 -15.69 -25.62 -16.60
N ASN A 174 -15.44 -26.93 -16.43
CA ASN A 174 -16.02 -28.00 -17.27
C ASN A 174 -16.72 -29.12 -16.49
N ARG A 175 -17.12 -28.92 -15.22
CA ARG A 175 -18.00 -29.91 -14.57
C ARG A 175 -19.45 -29.66 -15.00
N PRO A 176 -20.14 -30.66 -15.60
CA PRO A 176 -21.58 -30.56 -15.79
C PRO A 176 -22.25 -30.45 -14.43
N LEU A 177 -23.16 -29.48 -14.28
CA LEU A 177 -24.07 -29.43 -13.13
C LEU A 177 -25.10 -30.55 -13.28
N GLU A 178 -24.74 -31.77 -12.87
CA GLU A 178 -25.71 -32.83 -12.61
C GLU A 178 -26.07 -32.81 -11.12
N GLY A 179 -27.37 -32.74 -10.87
CA GLY A 179 -27.94 -32.36 -9.58
C GLY A 179 -27.81 -33.38 -8.46
N ARG A 180 -27.85 -32.84 -7.25
CA ARG A 180 -28.78 -33.25 -6.18
C ARG A 180 -28.75 -32.24 -5.05
#